data_AF-A0A7J3E2Q9-F1
#
_entry.id   AF-A0A7J3E2Q9-F1
#
_cell.length_a   1.000
_cell.length_b   1.000
_cell.length_c   1.000
_cell.angle_alpha   90.00
_cell.angle_beta   90.00
_cell.angle_gamma   90.00
#
_symmetry.space_group_name_H-M   'P 1'
#
loop_
_entity.id
_entity.type
_entity.pdbx_description
1 polymer ?
#
loop_
_entity_poly.entity_id
_entity_poly.type
_entity_poly.pdbx_seq_one_letter_code
_entity_poly.pdbx_strand_id
1 'polypeptide(L)'
;MPEKFVVTPWEVRGKIDYQKLINQFGAEPISERLLKEMMKFTGELHTFLRRGYFFAHIDLGKVLKDFKEGKGFFLYTGRGPSGPMHIG
;
A
#
# COMPACT_ATOMS: atom_id res chain seq x y z
N MET A 1 -14.43 -8.26 25.54
CA MET A 1 -14.72 -7.66 24.22
C MET A 1 -13.42 -7.68 23.43
N PRO A 2 -13.36 -8.18 22.18
CA PRO A 2 -12.10 -8.14 21.44
C PRO A 2 -11.65 -6.67 21.32
N GLU A 3 -10.38 -6.39 21.62
CA GLU A 3 -9.83 -5.04 21.55
C GLU A 3 -10.08 -4.45 20.16
N LYS A 4 -10.86 -3.36 20.11
CA LYS A 4 -11.09 -2.59 18.89
C LYS A 4 -9.86 -1.69 18.70
N PHE A 5 -9.04 -1.96 17.69
CA PHE A 5 -8.00 -1.01 17.29
C PHE A 5 -8.62 0.21 16.60
N VAL A 6 -7.87 1.32 16.59
CA VAL A 6 -8.26 2.58 15.93
C VAL A 6 -7.22 2.91 14.86
N VAL A 7 -7.67 3.20 13.65
CA VAL A 7 -6.85 3.73 12.55
C VAL A 7 -7.62 4.87 11.90
N THR A 8 -7.09 6.08 12.04
CA THR A 8 -7.55 7.29 11.38
C THR A 8 -6.34 8.05 10.80
N PRO A 9 -6.54 9.09 9.98
CA PRO A 9 -5.43 9.91 9.49
C PRO A 9 -4.58 10.60 10.57
N TRP A 10 -5.04 10.64 11.83
CA TRP A 10 -4.37 11.34 12.94
C TRP A 10 -3.96 10.43 14.11
N GLU A 11 -4.54 9.23 14.23
CA GLU A 11 -4.28 8.33 15.36
C GLU A 11 -4.29 6.87 14.90
N VAL A 12 -3.28 6.12 15.37
CA VAL A 12 -3.21 4.66 15.28
C VAL A 12 -3.01 4.10 16.69
N ARG A 13 -3.91 3.24 17.15
CA ARG A 13 -3.90 2.70 18.53
C ARG A 13 -4.36 1.24 18.60
N GLY A 14 -3.70 0.46 19.45
CA GLY A 14 -4.01 -0.95 19.69
C GLY A 14 -3.26 -1.90 18.74
N LYS A 15 -3.48 -3.21 18.91
CA LYS A 15 -2.89 -4.23 18.02
C LYS A 15 -3.67 -4.26 16.70
N ILE A 16 -3.01 -3.82 15.62
CA ILE A 16 -3.65 -3.71 14.30
C ILE A 16 -3.77 -5.10 13.65
N ASP A 17 -4.97 -5.43 13.22
CA ASP A 17 -5.22 -6.54 12.30
C ASP A 17 -5.34 -5.97 10.88
N TYR A 18 -4.27 -6.13 10.09
CA TYR A 18 -4.21 -5.59 8.74
C TYR A 18 -5.22 -6.23 7.79
N GLN A 19 -5.59 -7.50 7.98
CA GLN A 19 -6.59 -8.15 7.13
C GLN A 19 -7.97 -7.54 7.36
N LYS A 20 -8.31 -7.27 8.63
CA LYS A 20 -9.54 -6.55 8.98
C LYS A 20 -9.51 -5.11 8.46
N LEU A 21 -8.36 -4.44 8.54
CA LEU A 21 -8.19 -3.08 8.04
C LEU A 21 -8.42 -2.98 6.53
N ILE A 22 -7.86 -3.89 5.73
CA ILE A 22 -8.09 -3.98 4.28
C ILE A 22 -9.59 -4.02 3.98
N ASN A 23 -10.31 -4.93 4.65
CA ASN A 23 -11.75 -5.11 4.46
C ASN A 23 -12.56 -3.87 4.86
N GLN A 24 -12.18 -3.20 5.96
CA GLN A 24 -12.86 -2.00 6.44
C GLN A 24 -12.71 -0.81 5.49
N PHE A 25 -11.55 -0.67 4.84
CA PHE A 25 -11.24 0.44 3.95
C PHE A 25 -11.57 0.14 2.47
N GLY A 26 -12.11 -1.04 2.17
CA GLY A 26 -12.46 -1.43 0.79
C GLY A 26 -11.24 -1.54 -0.14
N ALA A 27 -10.08 -1.85 0.43
CA ALA A 27 -8.85 -2.07 -0.32
C ALA A 27 -8.71 -3.56 -0.70
N GLU A 28 -7.72 -3.84 -1.54
CA GLU A 28 -7.34 -5.20 -1.92
C GLU A 28 -5.92 -5.52 -1.45
N PRO A 29 -5.61 -6.77 -1.05
CA PRO A 29 -4.24 -7.16 -0.75
C PRO A 29 -3.38 -7.13 -2.03
N ILE A 30 -2.11 -6.72 -1.91
CA ILE A 30 -1.16 -6.81 -3.02
C ILE A 30 -0.85 -8.29 -3.28
N SER A 31 -1.53 -8.86 -4.27
CA SER A 31 -1.37 -10.27 -4.64
C SER A 31 0.01 -10.57 -5.24
N GLU A 32 0.47 -11.82 -5.13
CA GLU A 32 1.68 -12.29 -5.81
C GLU A 32 1.62 -12.08 -7.33
N ARG A 33 0.42 -12.14 -7.92
CA ARG A 33 0.21 -11.89 -9.34
C ARG A 33 0.60 -10.45 -9.70
N LEU A 34 0.18 -9.47 -8.90
CA LEU A 34 0.54 -8.07 -9.11
C LEU A 34 2.04 -7.84 -8.91
N LEU A 35 2.64 -8.46 -7.88
CA LEU A 35 4.08 -8.41 -7.65
C LEU A 35 4.87 -8.99 -8.83
N LYS A 36 4.45 -10.14 -9.37
CA LYS A 36 5.07 -10.74 -10.57
C LYS A 36 4.93 -9.84 -11.79
N GLU A 37 3.78 -9.20 -11.98
CA GLU A 37 3.58 -8.28 -13.11
C GLU A 37 4.46 -7.02 -12.97
N MET A 38 4.56 -6.44 -11.77
CA MET A 38 5.50 -5.34 -11.49
C MET A 38 6.94 -5.72 -11.81
N MET A 39 7.39 -6.90 -11.35
CA MET A 39 8.75 -7.39 -11.58
C MET A 39 9.09 -7.54 -13.06
N LYS A 40 8.12 -7.89 -13.93
CA LYS A 40 8.36 -7.94 -15.38
C LYS A 40 8.72 -6.58 -15.97
N PHE A 41 8.17 -5.51 -15.42
CA PHE A 41 8.44 -4.14 -15.89
C PHE A 41 9.72 -3.56 -15.27
N THR A 42 10.02 -3.89 -14.02
CA THR A 42 11.12 -3.27 -13.25
C THR A 42 12.38 -4.12 -13.14
N GLY A 43 12.33 -5.40 -13.51
CA GLY A 43 13.41 -6.38 -13.34
C GLY A 43 13.54 -6.92 -11.90
N GLU A 44 13.34 -6.08 -10.90
CA GLU A 44 13.31 -6.47 -9.49
C GLU A 44 12.19 -5.80 -8.70
N LEU A 45 11.83 -6.39 -7.55
CA LEU A 45 10.88 -5.81 -6.61
C LEU A 45 11.59 -5.08 -5.48
N HIS A 46 11.12 -3.90 -5.08
CA HIS A 46 11.64 -3.20 -3.91
C HIS A 46 11.55 -4.06 -2.63
N THR A 47 12.52 -3.93 -1.72
CA THR A 47 12.58 -4.72 -0.47
C THR A 47 11.29 -4.64 0.35
N PHE A 48 10.64 -3.47 0.41
CA PHE A 48 9.38 -3.28 1.14
C PHE A 48 8.18 -3.98 0.48
N LEU A 49 8.20 -4.19 -0.84
CA LEU A 49 7.19 -5.01 -1.51
C LEU A 49 7.46 -6.50 -1.27
N ARG A 50 8.73 -6.93 -1.40
CA ARG A 50 9.11 -8.35 -1.18
C ARG A 50 8.82 -8.84 0.23
N ARG A 51 8.93 -7.96 1.23
CA ARG A 51 8.68 -8.27 2.65
C ARG A 51 7.24 -7.99 3.10
N GLY A 52 6.35 -7.57 2.20
CA GLY A 52 4.96 -7.26 2.54
C GLY A 52 4.78 -6.06 3.47
N TYR A 53 5.73 -5.11 3.47
CA TYR A 53 5.59 -3.86 4.22
C TYR A 53 4.51 -2.96 3.59
N PHE A 54 4.50 -2.89 2.26
CA PHE A 54 3.31 -2.50 1.51
C PHE A 54 2.47 -3.74 1.27
N PHE A 55 1.26 -3.76 1.81
CA PHE A 55 0.43 -4.97 1.86
C PHE A 55 -0.92 -4.83 1.14
N ALA A 56 -1.38 -3.61 0.87
CA ALA A 56 -2.68 -3.33 0.26
C ALA A 56 -2.59 -2.25 -0.82
N HIS A 57 -3.57 -2.23 -1.71
CA HIS A 57 -3.71 -1.24 -2.76
C HIS A 57 -5.18 -0.92 -3.08
N ILE A 58 -5.38 0.16 -3.83
CA ILE A 58 -6.62 0.46 -4.55
C ILE A 58 -6.21 0.65 -6.02
N ASP A 59 -6.82 -0.10 -6.94
CA ASP A 59 -6.63 0.06 -8.39
C ASP A 59 -5.20 -0.10 -8.95
N LEU A 60 -4.25 -0.69 -8.21
CA LEU A 60 -2.90 -0.97 -8.71
C LEU A 60 -2.91 -1.75 -10.04
N GLY A 61 -3.84 -2.68 -10.21
CA GLY A 61 -4.00 -3.41 -11.48
C GLY A 61 -4.32 -2.51 -12.67
N LYS A 62 -5.08 -1.42 -12.47
CA LYS A 62 -5.36 -0.43 -13.52
C LYS A 62 -4.11 0.37 -13.86
N VAL A 63 -3.35 0.79 -12.85
CA VAL A 63 -2.07 1.51 -13.05
C VAL A 63 -1.08 0.67 -13.87
N LEU A 64 -0.91 -0.61 -13.53
CA LEU A 64 -0.03 -1.50 -14.29
C LEU A 64 -0.52 -1.74 -15.73
N LYS A 65 -1.84 -1.78 -15.93
CA LYS A 65 -2.44 -1.88 -17.27
C LYS A 65 -2.18 -0.61 -18.08
N ASP A 66 -2.42 0.58 -17.53
CA ASP A 66 -2.21 1.85 -18.23
C ASP A 66 -0.74 2.07 -18.56
N PHE A 67 0.17 1.66 -17.66
CA PHE A 67 1.60 1.63 -17.95
C PHE A 67 1.94 0.70 -19.11
N LYS A 68 1.42 -0.54 -19.10
CA LYS A 68 1.63 -1.53 -20.17
C LYS A 68 1.09 -1.06 -21.53
N GLU A 69 0.00 -0.30 -21.53
CA GLU A 69 -0.62 0.27 -22.73
C GLU A 69 0.02 1.59 -23.19
N GLY A 70 1.07 2.06 -22.51
CA GLY A 70 1.79 3.29 -22.89
C GLY A 70 1.06 4.60 -22.56
N LYS A 71 -0.03 4.53 -21.77
CA LYS A 71 -0.78 5.72 -21.32
C LYS A 71 -0.07 6.47 -20.20
N GLY A 72 0.77 5.77 -19.44
CA GLY A 72 1.51 6.31 -18.32
C GLY A 72 0.61 6.61 -17.10
N PHE A 73 1.23 7.15 -16.06
CA PHE A 73 0.60 7.60 -14.81
C PHE A 73 1.56 8.56 -14.10
N PHE A 74 1.12 9.21 -13.03
CA PHE A 74 1.97 10.07 -12.19
C PHE A 74 1.98 9.58 -10.74
N LEU A 75 3.00 9.97 -9.99
CA LEU A 75 3.14 9.65 -8.58
C LEU A 75 2.83 10.88 -7.71
N TYR A 76 2.13 10.67 -6.61
CA TYR A 76 1.82 11.72 -5.63
C TYR A 76 1.92 11.15 -4.21
N THR A 77 2.60 11.88 -3.33
CA THR A 77 2.67 11.61 -1.89
C THR A 77 2.77 12.94 -1.13
N GLY A 78 2.55 12.92 0.18
CA GLY A 78 2.50 14.13 1.01
C GLY A 78 3.19 13.98 2.36
N ARG A 79 3.44 15.11 3.02
CA ARG A 79 3.99 15.18 4.37
C ARG A 79 3.31 16.30 5.15
N GLY A 80 2.79 15.99 6.33
CA GLY A 80 2.33 16.99 7.30
C GLY A 80 3.50 17.58 8.09
N PRO A 81 3.76 18.91 8.05
CA PRO A 81 4.89 19.52 8.72
C PRO A 81 4.59 19.82 10.21
N SER A 82 4.35 18.78 11.02
CA SER A 82 4.03 18.92 12.46
C SER A 82 5.25 18.91 13.38
N GLY A 83 6.46 18.68 12.85
CA GLY A 83 7.70 18.58 13.61
C GLY A 83 8.80 17.84 12.82
N PRO A 84 9.95 17.56 13.46
CA PRO A 84 11.03 16.77 12.86
C PRO A 84 10.53 15.41 12.35
N MET A 85 11.16 14.92 11.28
CA MET A 85 10.83 13.60 10.73
C MET A 85 11.44 12.47 11.57
N HIS A 86 10.71 11.36 11.66
CA HIS A 86 11.24 10.08 12.10
C HIS A 86 11.28 9.10 10.90
N ILE A 87 11.78 7.88 11.11
CA ILE A 87 11.99 6.85 10.06
C ILE A 87 10.69 6.34 9.40
N GLY A 88 9.55 6.66 10.00
CA GLY A 88 8.26 6.02 9.72
C GLY A 88 7.54 6.58 8.51
#